data_AF-A0A352L6N5-F1
#
_entry.id   AF-A0A352L6N5-F1
#
_cell.length_a   1.000
_cell.length_b   1.000
_cell.length_c   1.000
_cell.angle_alpha   90.00
_cell.angle_beta   90.00
_cell.angle_gamma   90.00
#
_symmetry.space_group_name_H-M   'P 1'
#
loop_
_entity.id
_entity.type
_entity.pdbx_description
1 polymer ?
#
loop_
_entity_poly.entity_id
_entity_poly.type
_entity_poly.pdbx_seq_one_letter_code
_entity_poly.pdbx_strand_id
1 'polypeptide(L)'
;MPLVQLPLRPVIPGLRSEVLDTVRPLLAAENPIIRSTAAETFAIWADQEQLAELQRLATSTDPLYTATRRRALKTLIAMQPAELNPAVVSSLDDFQFSYDIQKALATLGPAAEKPVLQAWPNVTTGPGKRALIEVLGEVGSAASLQFLEPLATSTDTEVRIPAVLAIDKIRSRR
;
A
#
# COMPACT_ATOMS: atom_id res chain seq x y z
N MET A 1 5.19 -22.32 22.00
CA MET A 1 5.80 -22.37 20.65
C MET A 1 6.73 -21.17 20.48
N PRO A 2 7.89 -21.27 19.80
CA PRO A 2 8.81 -20.15 19.64
C PRO A 2 8.23 -19.07 18.70
N LEU A 3 8.22 -17.81 19.15
CA LEU A 3 7.72 -16.66 18.39
C LEU A 3 8.40 -16.54 17.00
N VAL A 4 9.70 -16.81 16.93
CA VAL A 4 10.51 -16.72 15.69
C VAL A 4 10.07 -17.67 14.58
N GLN A 5 9.30 -18.71 14.89
CA GLN A 5 8.83 -19.68 13.88
C GLN A 5 7.45 -19.33 13.33
N LEU A 6 6.68 -18.46 13.98
CA LEU A 6 5.31 -18.13 13.60
C LEU A 6 5.18 -17.43 12.23
N PRO A 7 6.07 -16.50 11.84
CA PRO A 7 6.03 -15.87 10.51
C PRO A 7 6.31 -16.84 9.36
N LEU A 8 6.96 -17.97 9.62
CA LEU A 8 7.38 -18.93 8.59
C LEU A 8 6.32 -19.97 8.27
N ARG A 9 5.21 -19.99 9.03
CA ARG A 9 4.16 -20.99 8.88
C ARG A 9 3.05 -20.52 7.95
N PRO A 10 2.39 -21.45 7.23
CA PRO A 10 1.17 -21.13 6.52
C PRO A 10 0.08 -20.70 7.52
N VAL A 11 -0.72 -19.72 7.12
CA VAL A 11 -1.87 -19.27 7.91
C VAL A 11 -2.92 -20.38 7.93
N ILE A 12 -3.30 -20.82 9.14
CA ILE A 12 -4.37 -21.79 9.36
C ILE A 12 -5.55 -21.02 9.96
N PRO A 13 -6.69 -20.84 9.24
CA PRO A 13 -7.78 -19.97 9.68
C PRO A 13 -8.28 -20.27 11.10
N GLY A 14 -8.39 -21.55 11.47
CA GLY A 14 -8.85 -21.97 12.81
C GLY A 14 -7.91 -21.60 13.96
N LEU A 15 -6.66 -21.22 13.70
CA LEU A 15 -5.69 -20.79 14.72
C LEU A 15 -5.51 -19.28 14.77
N ARG A 16 -6.22 -18.50 13.94
CA ARG A 16 -5.96 -17.07 13.80
C ARG A 16 -6.13 -16.31 15.10
N SER A 17 -7.26 -16.48 15.79
CA SER A 17 -7.50 -15.77 17.05
C SER A 17 -6.42 -16.11 18.07
N GLU A 18 -6.10 -17.39 18.24
CA GLU A 18 -5.07 -17.86 19.18
C GLU A 18 -3.70 -17.22 18.89
N VAL A 19 -3.27 -17.21 17.63
CA VAL A 19 -1.99 -16.61 17.23
C VAL A 19 -2.00 -15.10 17.47
N LEU A 20 -3.05 -14.40 17.04
CA LEU A 20 -3.16 -12.96 17.20
C LEU A 20 -3.23 -12.54 18.66
N ASP A 21 -3.98 -13.26 19.49
CA ASP A 21 -4.07 -13.02 20.93
C ASP A 21 -2.73 -13.27 21.64
N THR A 22 -1.99 -14.29 21.18
CA THR A 22 -0.65 -14.59 21.68
C THR A 22 0.36 -13.48 21.36
N VAL A 23 0.36 -12.94 20.14
CA VAL A 23 1.36 -11.93 19.73
C VAL A 23 0.98 -10.50 20.09
N ARG A 24 -0.31 -10.22 20.35
CA ARG A 24 -0.81 -8.88 20.69
C ARG A 24 -0.04 -8.20 21.83
N PRO A 25 0.17 -8.80 23.01
CA PRO A 25 0.95 -8.14 24.08
C PRO A 25 2.42 -7.92 23.69
N LEU A 26 2.96 -8.73 22.77
CA LEU A 26 4.35 -8.67 22.34
C LEU A 26 4.61 -7.52 21.35
N LEU A 27 3.57 -6.92 20.77
CA LEU A 27 3.67 -5.71 19.95
C LEU A 27 4.20 -4.50 20.74
N ALA A 28 4.13 -4.54 22.07
CA ALA A 28 4.65 -3.52 22.98
C ALA A 28 5.90 -3.98 23.74
N ALA A 29 6.52 -5.11 23.36
CA ALA A 29 7.69 -5.62 24.05
C ALA A 29 8.86 -4.62 24.00
N GLU A 30 9.60 -4.47 25.12
CA GLU A 30 10.79 -3.63 25.19
C GLU A 30 11.87 -4.10 24.21
N ASN A 31 12.06 -5.42 24.14
CA ASN A 31 13.03 -6.02 23.23
C ASN A 31 12.59 -5.80 21.76
N PRO A 32 13.37 -5.08 20.95
CA PRO A 32 13.01 -4.73 19.58
C PRO A 32 12.85 -5.94 18.65
N ILE A 33 13.60 -7.03 18.89
CA ILE A 33 13.51 -8.27 18.11
C ILE A 33 12.19 -8.99 18.40
N ILE A 34 11.79 -9.07 19.67
CA ILE A 34 10.50 -9.66 20.06
C ILE A 34 9.36 -8.84 19.44
N ARG A 35 9.45 -7.52 19.56
CA ARG A 35 8.44 -6.59 19.05
C ARG A 35 8.28 -6.67 17.54
N SER A 36 9.38 -6.65 16.78
CA SER A 36 9.34 -6.75 15.31
C SER A 36 8.84 -8.11 14.84
N THR A 37 9.23 -9.21 15.51
CA THR A 37 8.76 -10.57 15.18
C THR A 37 7.27 -10.73 15.46
N ALA A 38 6.78 -10.15 16.56
CA ALA A 38 5.36 -10.11 16.88
C ALA A 38 4.58 -9.32 15.83
N ALA A 39 5.11 -8.17 15.40
CA ALA A 39 4.49 -7.34 14.37
C ALA A 39 4.47 -8.03 13.00
N GLU A 40 5.55 -8.72 12.61
CA GLU A 40 5.58 -9.50 11.37
C GLU A 40 4.57 -10.66 11.43
N THR A 41 4.49 -11.36 12.56
CA THR A 41 3.49 -12.41 12.76
C THR A 41 2.08 -11.84 12.66
N PHE A 42 1.80 -10.73 13.35
CA PHE A 42 0.53 -10.05 13.28
C PHE A 42 0.17 -9.70 11.85
N ALA A 43 1.11 -9.12 11.08
CA ALA A 43 0.89 -8.74 9.70
C ALA A 43 0.55 -9.91 8.78
N ILE A 44 1.11 -11.10 9.02
CA ILE A 44 0.83 -12.32 8.23
C ILE A 44 -0.53 -12.91 8.59
N TRP A 45 -0.89 -12.87 9.87
CA TRP A 45 -2.09 -13.55 10.39
C TRP A 45 -3.34 -12.69 10.42
N ALA A 46 -3.20 -11.37 10.35
CA ALA A 46 -4.30 -10.41 10.34
C ALA A 46 -5.31 -10.71 9.21
N ASP A 47 -6.59 -10.46 9.49
CA ASP A 47 -7.65 -10.39 8.50
C ASP A 47 -8.40 -9.04 8.58
N GLN A 48 -9.61 -8.99 8.01
CA GLN A 48 -10.44 -7.78 7.98
C GLN A 48 -10.69 -7.20 9.38
N GLU A 49 -10.75 -8.02 10.43
CA GLU A 49 -10.96 -7.56 11.80
C GLU A 49 -9.76 -6.74 12.34
N GLN A 50 -8.57 -6.92 11.77
CA GLN A 50 -7.35 -6.23 12.15
C GLN A 50 -6.89 -5.18 11.13
N LEU A 51 -7.77 -4.79 10.20
CA LEU A 51 -7.45 -3.90 9.09
C LEU A 51 -6.75 -2.61 9.53
N ALA A 52 -7.25 -1.95 10.59
CA ALA A 52 -6.67 -0.70 11.09
C ALA A 52 -5.22 -0.88 11.58
N GLU A 53 -4.94 -1.96 12.31
CA GLU A 53 -3.59 -2.25 12.79
C GLU A 53 -2.65 -2.62 11.64
N LEU A 54 -3.16 -3.43 10.70
CA LEU A 54 -2.42 -3.83 9.53
C LEU A 54 -2.03 -2.61 8.66
N GLN A 55 -2.93 -1.64 8.52
CA GLN A 55 -2.65 -0.36 7.86
C GLN A 55 -1.55 0.42 8.59
N ARG A 56 -1.58 0.49 9.94
CA ARG A 56 -0.50 1.13 10.71
C ARG A 56 0.86 0.47 10.46
N LEU A 57 0.90 -0.86 10.43
CA LEU A 57 2.12 -1.62 10.15
C LEU A 57 2.60 -1.41 8.70
N ALA A 58 1.69 -1.32 7.74
CA ALA A 58 2.00 -1.07 6.33
C ALA A 58 2.54 0.36 6.05
N THR A 59 2.32 1.30 6.97
CA THR A 59 2.83 2.68 6.88
C THR A 59 3.91 2.98 7.91
N SER A 60 4.44 1.98 8.62
CA SER A 60 5.48 2.20 9.63
C SER A 60 6.76 2.72 8.99
N THR A 61 7.33 3.76 9.60
CA THR A 61 8.63 4.33 9.22
C THR A 61 9.77 3.81 10.10
N ASP A 62 9.50 2.92 11.06
CA ASP A 62 10.53 2.29 11.89
C ASP A 62 11.41 1.39 10.99
N PRO A 63 12.73 1.63 10.90
CA PRO A 63 13.64 0.81 10.10
C PRO A 63 13.60 -0.68 10.45
N LEU A 64 13.33 -1.01 11.72
CA LEU A 64 13.21 -2.40 12.18
C LEU A 64 11.97 -3.11 11.61
N TYR A 65 11.00 -2.36 11.10
CA TYR A 65 9.72 -2.88 10.61
C TYR A 65 9.70 -3.01 9.09
N THR A 66 10.84 -2.91 8.40
CA THR A 66 10.90 -3.07 6.94
C THR A 66 10.26 -4.39 6.46
N ALA A 67 10.57 -5.51 7.11
CA ALA A 67 9.95 -6.81 6.80
C ALA A 67 8.46 -6.82 7.13
N THR A 68 8.10 -6.36 8.33
CA THR A 68 6.70 -6.22 8.80
C THR A 68 5.86 -5.41 7.83
N ARG A 69 6.37 -4.27 7.35
CA ARG A 69 5.70 -3.41 6.39
C ARG A 69 5.41 -4.13 5.08
N ARG A 70 6.35 -4.94 4.58
CA ARG A 70 6.16 -5.72 3.34
C ARG A 70 5.08 -6.78 3.54
N ARG A 71 5.11 -7.48 4.68
CA ARG A 71 4.08 -8.46 5.02
C ARG A 71 2.72 -7.78 5.12
N ALA A 72 2.64 -6.66 5.84
CA ALA A 72 1.40 -5.93 6.04
C ALA A 72 0.80 -5.45 4.71
N LEU A 73 1.61 -4.88 3.83
CA LEU A 73 1.18 -4.51 2.49
C LEU A 73 0.68 -5.72 1.69
N LYS A 74 1.43 -6.82 1.66
CA LYS A 74 1.02 -8.04 0.93
C LYS A 74 -0.30 -8.59 1.46
N THR A 75 -0.48 -8.63 2.78
CA THR A 75 -1.72 -9.09 3.40
C THR A 75 -2.87 -8.14 3.07
N LEU A 76 -2.68 -6.81 3.15
CA LEU A 76 -3.69 -5.84 2.73
C LEU A 76 -4.12 -6.04 1.28
N ILE A 77 -3.18 -6.29 0.36
CA ILE A 77 -3.49 -6.52 -1.05
C ILE A 77 -4.27 -7.83 -1.22
N ALA A 78 -3.84 -8.90 -0.53
CA ALA A 78 -4.50 -10.20 -0.59
C ALA A 78 -5.94 -10.17 -0.06
N MET A 79 -6.25 -9.23 0.84
CA MET A 79 -7.60 -8.99 1.34
C MET A 79 -8.55 -8.38 0.30
N GLN A 80 -8.04 -7.92 -0.85
CA GLN A 80 -8.82 -7.25 -1.90
C GLN A 80 -9.76 -6.17 -1.33
N PRO A 81 -9.21 -5.15 -0.68
CA PRO A 81 -10.02 -4.15 0.01
C PRO A 81 -10.84 -3.36 -1.01
N ALA A 82 -11.99 -2.84 -0.62
CA ALA A 82 -12.78 -1.99 -1.51
C ALA A 82 -12.05 -0.69 -1.89
N GLU A 83 -11.18 -0.17 -1.02
CA GLU A 83 -10.30 0.97 -1.26
C GLU A 83 -8.96 0.76 -0.54
N LEU A 84 -7.84 1.20 -1.14
CA LEU A 84 -6.54 1.21 -0.44
C LEU A 84 -6.41 2.50 0.38
N ASN A 85 -5.83 2.42 1.59
CA ASN A 85 -5.59 3.60 2.41
C ASN A 85 -4.61 4.56 1.69
N PRO A 86 -4.91 5.87 1.53
CA PRO A 86 -4.02 6.83 0.87
C PRO A 86 -2.61 6.92 1.48
N ALA A 87 -2.46 6.65 2.79
CA ALA A 87 -1.14 6.61 3.43
C ALA A 87 -0.31 5.41 2.95
N VAL A 88 -0.95 4.28 2.65
CA VAL A 88 -0.30 3.13 2.01
C VAL A 88 0.05 3.46 0.57
N VAL A 89 -0.82 4.17 -0.16
CA VAL A 89 -0.52 4.65 -1.52
C VAL A 89 0.68 5.62 -1.51
N SER A 90 0.76 6.49 -0.51
CA SER A 90 1.84 7.48 -0.37
C SER A 90 3.23 6.85 -0.16
N SER A 91 3.29 5.55 0.19
CA SER A 91 4.52 4.77 0.25
C SER A 91 5.14 4.45 -1.12
N LEU A 92 4.58 4.92 -2.23
CA LEU A 92 5.14 4.78 -3.58
C LEU A 92 6.54 5.40 -3.75
N ASP A 93 6.90 6.36 -2.88
CA ASP A 93 8.26 6.91 -2.83
C ASP A 93 9.30 5.89 -2.36
N ASP A 94 8.87 4.83 -1.68
CA ASP A 94 9.77 3.75 -1.30
C ASP A 94 9.89 2.73 -2.45
N PHE A 95 11.05 2.76 -3.11
CA PHE A 95 11.39 1.87 -4.21
C PHE A 95 11.18 0.38 -3.89
N GLN A 96 11.34 -0.03 -2.63
CA GLN A 96 11.17 -1.43 -2.24
C GLN A 96 9.71 -1.89 -2.26
N PHE A 97 8.76 -0.96 -2.24
CA PHE A 97 7.32 -1.22 -2.09
C PHE A 97 6.50 -0.69 -3.26
N SER A 98 7.07 0.22 -4.06
CA SER A 98 6.36 0.90 -5.14
C SER A 98 5.71 -0.07 -6.13
N TYR A 99 6.41 -1.15 -6.49
CA TYR A 99 5.88 -2.19 -7.39
C TYR A 99 4.64 -2.90 -6.80
N ASP A 100 4.71 -3.32 -5.53
CA ASP A 100 3.61 -4.01 -4.87
C ASP A 100 2.38 -3.09 -4.74
N ILE A 101 2.59 -1.80 -4.44
CA ILE A 101 1.51 -0.79 -4.36
C ILE A 101 0.90 -0.53 -5.74
N GLN A 102 1.70 -0.35 -6.79
CA GLN A 102 1.19 -0.17 -8.16
C GLN A 102 0.33 -1.36 -8.60
N LYS A 103 0.81 -2.59 -8.36
CA LYS A 103 0.08 -3.81 -8.69
C LYS A 103 -1.24 -3.91 -7.93
N ALA A 104 -1.25 -3.51 -6.65
CA ALA A 104 -2.47 -3.44 -5.84
C ALA A 104 -3.50 -2.48 -6.46
N LEU A 105 -3.07 -1.27 -6.78
CA LEU A 105 -3.92 -0.24 -7.35
C LEU A 105 -4.48 -0.67 -8.71
N ALA A 106 -3.67 -1.30 -9.56
CA ALA A 106 -4.14 -1.86 -10.82
C ALA A 106 -5.20 -2.96 -10.61
N THR A 107 -5.03 -3.79 -9.58
CA THR A 107 -5.98 -4.87 -9.24
C THR A 107 -7.31 -4.30 -8.72
N LEU A 108 -7.28 -3.19 -7.99
CA LEU A 108 -8.49 -2.50 -7.51
C LEU A 108 -9.31 -1.86 -8.65
N GLY A 109 -8.69 -1.59 -9.79
CA GLY A 109 -9.36 -0.97 -10.92
C GLY A 109 -9.92 0.42 -10.55
N PRO A 110 -11.16 0.77 -10.93
CA PRO A 110 -11.74 2.10 -10.68
C PRO A 110 -11.71 2.55 -9.21
N ALA A 111 -11.76 1.60 -8.26
CA ALA A 111 -11.68 1.91 -6.83
C ALA A 111 -10.34 2.54 -6.40
N ALA A 112 -9.28 2.42 -7.22
CA ALA A 112 -7.99 3.05 -6.95
C ALA A 112 -7.98 4.57 -7.24
N GLU A 113 -8.90 5.11 -8.04
CA GLU A 113 -8.86 6.52 -8.45
C GLU A 113 -8.83 7.48 -7.25
N LYS A 114 -9.77 7.31 -6.31
CA LYS A 114 -9.90 8.19 -5.14
C LYS A 114 -8.67 8.10 -4.21
N PRO A 115 -8.19 6.91 -3.79
CA PRO A 115 -6.96 6.79 -3.01
C PRO A 115 -5.73 7.44 -3.67
N VAL A 116 -5.58 7.30 -4.99
CA VAL A 116 -4.46 7.86 -5.75
C VAL A 116 -4.50 9.38 -5.75
N LEU A 117 -5.67 9.96 -6.01
CA LEU A 117 -5.86 11.42 -5.96
C LEU A 117 -5.59 11.97 -4.55
N GLN A 118 -6.02 11.26 -3.50
CA GLN A 118 -5.79 11.65 -2.11
C GLN A 118 -4.32 11.52 -1.67
N ALA A 119 -3.58 10.58 -2.25
CA ALA A 119 -2.17 10.34 -1.92
C ALA A 119 -1.19 11.29 -2.62
N TRP A 120 -1.58 11.87 -3.76
CA TRP A 120 -0.75 12.79 -4.55
C TRP A 120 0.07 13.81 -3.76
N PRO A 121 -0.48 14.60 -2.81
CA PRO A 121 0.30 15.62 -2.09
C PRO A 121 1.44 15.03 -1.23
N ASN A 122 1.37 13.75 -0.89
CA ASN A 122 2.35 13.09 -0.02
C ASN A 122 3.38 12.27 -0.81
N VAL A 123 3.24 12.17 -2.13
CA VAL A 123 4.20 11.50 -3.01
C VAL A 123 5.09 12.55 -3.66
N THR A 124 6.37 12.49 -3.30
CA THR A 124 7.34 13.56 -3.55
C THR A 124 8.34 13.22 -4.65
N THR A 125 8.62 11.93 -4.87
CA THR A 125 9.62 11.49 -5.86
C THR A 125 9.04 11.50 -7.27
N GLY A 126 9.87 11.79 -8.28
CA GLY A 126 9.49 11.68 -9.70
C GLY A 126 8.91 10.29 -10.05
N PRO A 127 9.60 9.18 -9.71
CA PRO A 127 9.07 7.83 -9.91
C PRO A 127 7.73 7.57 -9.22
N GLY A 128 7.56 8.04 -7.97
CA GLY A 128 6.29 7.89 -7.25
C GLY A 128 5.15 8.66 -7.92
N LYS A 129 5.39 9.92 -8.32
CA LYS A 129 4.39 10.73 -9.04
C LYS A 129 4.02 10.12 -10.39
N ARG A 130 5.02 9.65 -11.14
CA ARG A 130 4.80 8.93 -12.40
C ARG A 130 3.91 7.71 -12.18
N ALA A 131 4.17 6.94 -11.13
CA ALA A 131 3.35 5.78 -10.77
C ALA A 131 1.88 6.13 -10.50
N LEU A 132 1.62 7.19 -9.73
CA LEU A 132 0.26 7.67 -9.49
C LEU A 132 -0.43 8.05 -10.81
N ILE A 133 0.25 8.81 -11.67
CA ILE A 133 -0.28 9.24 -12.97
C ILE A 133 -0.57 8.05 -13.87
N GLU A 134 0.33 7.06 -13.93
CA GLU A 134 0.13 5.84 -14.71
C GLU A 134 -1.10 5.08 -14.23
N VAL A 135 -1.29 4.94 -12.92
CA VAL A 135 -2.50 4.31 -12.36
C VAL A 135 -3.77 5.10 -12.74
N LEU A 136 -3.78 6.42 -12.62
CA LEU A 136 -4.91 7.24 -13.09
C LEU A 136 -5.15 7.06 -14.60
N GLY A 137 -4.08 6.95 -15.38
CA GLY A 137 -4.17 6.60 -16.80
C GLY A 137 -4.85 5.25 -17.03
N GLU A 138 -4.65 4.27 -16.16
CA GLU A 138 -5.23 2.92 -16.26
C GLU A 138 -6.65 2.79 -15.69
N VAL A 139 -7.04 3.57 -14.67
CA VAL A 139 -8.34 3.37 -13.98
C VAL A 139 -9.21 4.63 -13.94
N GLY A 140 -8.66 5.76 -14.35
CA GLY A 140 -9.21 7.08 -14.11
C GLY A 140 -10.46 7.41 -14.90
N SER A 141 -11.25 8.30 -14.31
CA SER A 141 -12.51 8.82 -14.84
C SER A 141 -12.38 10.32 -15.17
N ALA A 142 -13.50 11.05 -15.13
CA ALA A 142 -13.52 12.49 -15.36
C ALA A 142 -12.77 13.23 -14.25
N ALA A 143 -12.78 12.70 -13.03
CA ALA A 143 -12.02 13.27 -11.91
C ALA A 143 -10.51 13.22 -12.18
N SER A 144 -10.01 12.07 -12.68
CA SER A 144 -8.62 11.96 -13.14
C SER A 144 -8.29 12.94 -14.26
N LEU A 145 -9.17 13.13 -15.25
CA LEU A 145 -8.93 14.10 -16.32
C LEU A 145 -8.75 15.52 -15.77
N GLN A 146 -9.68 15.97 -14.92
CA GLN A 146 -9.62 17.29 -14.30
C GLN A 146 -8.31 17.48 -13.51
N PHE A 147 -7.83 16.43 -12.86
CA PHE A 147 -6.58 16.44 -12.12
C PHE A 147 -5.33 16.44 -13.02
N LEU A 148 -5.34 15.66 -14.11
CA LEU A 148 -4.19 15.46 -14.99
C LEU A 148 -3.98 16.63 -15.97
N GLU A 149 -5.04 17.33 -16.38
CA GLU A 149 -4.98 18.46 -17.32
C GLU A 149 -3.95 19.54 -16.94
N PRO A 150 -3.92 20.07 -15.69
CA PRO A 150 -2.86 21.01 -15.31
C PRO A 150 -1.47 20.38 -15.33
N LEU A 151 -1.32 19.10 -14.94
CA LEU A 151 -0.03 18.40 -14.94
C LEU A 151 0.54 18.24 -16.35
N ALA A 152 -0.32 18.04 -17.35
CA ALA A 152 0.07 17.96 -18.77
C ALA A 152 0.63 19.27 -19.33
N THR A 153 0.51 20.39 -18.60
CA THR A 153 1.12 21.69 -18.94
C THR A 153 2.29 22.07 -18.03
N SER A 154 2.65 21.21 -17.08
CA SER A 154 3.74 21.45 -16.13
C SER A 154 5.10 21.57 -16.84
N THR A 155 6.00 22.40 -16.29
CA THR A 155 7.40 22.46 -16.77
C THR A 155 8.19 21.20 -16.41
N ASP A 156 7.78 20.49 -15.35
CA ASP A 156 8.39 19.24 -14.90
C ASP A 156 8.05 18.08 -15.84
N THR A 157 9.06 17.55 -16.53
CA THR A 157 8.93 16.45 -17.50
C THR A 157 8.47 15.14 -16.85
N GLU A 158 8.82 14.91 -15.59
CA GLU A 158 8.48 13.67 -14.87
C GLU A 158 6.98 13.55 -14.62
N VAL A 159 6.26 14.67 -14.57
CA VAL A 159 4.79 14.68 -14.47
C VAL A 159 4.12 15.02 -15.79
N ARG A 160 4.70 15.92 -16.59
CA ARG A 160 4.11 16.38 -17.85
C ARG A 160 3.91 15.24 -18.84
N ILE A 161 4.95 14.47 -19.13
CA ILE A 161 4.91 13.42 -20.15
C ILE A 161 3.92 12.31 -19.73
N PRO A 162 4.00 11.76 -18.50
CA PRO A 162 3.02 10.77 -18.05
C PRO A 162 1.59 11.30 -18.04
N ALA A 163 1.37 12.58 -17.69
CA ALA A 163 0.03 13.15 -17.63
C ALA A 163 -0.64 13.22 -19.01
N VAL A 164 0.11 13.63 -20.05
CA VAL A 164 -0.38 13.61 -21.44
C VAL A 164 -0.78 12.18 -21.84
N LEU A 165 0.09 11.20 -21.60
CA LEU A 165 -0.18 9.80 -21.93
C LEU A 165 -1.38 9.24 -21.15
N ALA A 166 -1.52 9.59 -19.88
CA ALA A 166 -2.64 9.16 -19.05
C ALA A 166 -3.98 9.77 -19.53
N ILE A 167 -3.99 11.04 -19.92
CA ILE A 167 -5.17 11.70 -20.50
C ILE A 167 -5.61 10.99 -21.79
N ASP A 168 -4.66 10.71 -22.69
CA ASP A 168 -4.95 10.02 -23.95
C ASP A 168 -5.51 8.61 -23.71
N LYS A 169 -4.94 7.86 -22.74
CA LYS A 169 -5.47 6.56 -22.31
C LYS A 169 -6.89 6.66 -21.76
N ILE A 170 -7.18 7.63 -20.90
CA ILE A 170 -8.54 7.79 -20.35
C ILE A 170 -9.54 8.13 -21.46
N ARG A 171 -9.18 9.04 -22.37
CA ARG A 171 -10.05 9.48 -23.47
C ARG A 171 -10.32 8.38 -24.49
N SER A 172 -9.32 7.57 -24.83
CA SER A 172 -9.45 6.47 -25.81
C SER A 172 -10.32 5.29 -25.35
N ARG A 173 -10.64 5.21 -24.05
CA ARG A 173 -11.51 4.16 -23.49
C ARG A 173 -12.97 4.57 -23.37
N ARG A 174 -13.28 5.83 -23.67
CA ARG A 174 -14.62 6.40 -23.63
C ARG A 174 -15.17 6.53 -25.03
#